data_AF-A0A0N0ITW9-F1
#
_entry.id   AF-A0A0N0ITW9-F1
#
_cell.length_a   1.000
_cell.length_b   1.000
_cell.length_c   1.000
_cell.angle_alpha   90.00
_cell.angle_beta   90.00
_cell.angle_gamma   90.00
#
_symmetry.space_group_name_H-M   'P 1'
#
loop_
_entity.id
_entity.type
_entity.pdbx_description
1 polymer ?
#
loop_
_entity_poly.entity_id
_entity_poly.type
_entity_poly.pdbx_seq_one_letter_code
_entity_poly.pdbx_strand_id
1 'polypeptide(L)'
;MRKILFTFIVLSILQSCNRKEKPLKYVEIKKEYGANKAQQIMAEKFYYSVIDEFAPFGNDMGNDTFYLYSDWIQENSDKNALLFLQENLKDLGNAYASFDLRTDAKNRNYLIQEVSRLPDQYVALNRIDSIIIALAFTQLFLEGKIDKGINILAQIAIDRELAFVEFWKEDGKERSDKLNIMLSDLKKTEGTSSRDNNSSTK
;
A
#
# COMPACT_ATOMS: atom_id res chain seq x y z
N MET A 1 -16.29 9.63 68.05
CA MET A 1 -16.80 8.49 67.25
C MET A 1 -17.24 8.97 65.86
N ARG A 2 -16.55 8.47 64.81
CA ARG A 2 -16.75 8.53 63.34
C ARG A 2 -15.33 8.60 62.74
N LYS A 3 -14.68 7.50 62.31
CA LYS A 3 -14.80 6.75 61.02
C LYS A 3 -14.77 7.72 59.82
N ILE A 4 -13.97 7.63 58.75
CA ILE A 4 -13.20 6.57 58.08
C ILE A 4 -12.50 7.21 56.83
N LEU A 5 -11.35 6.66 56.36
CA LEU A 5 -10.74 6.71 54.98
C LEU A 5 -10.43 8.09 54.33
N PHE A 6 -9.39 8.30 53.54
CA PHE A 6 -8.90 7.57 52.34
C PHE A 6 -7.37 7.68 52.24
N THR A 7 -6.58 6.61 52.12
CA THR A 7 -6.35 5.75 50.93
C THR A 7 -5.57 6.43 49.81
N PHE A 8 -4.28 6.07 49.71
CA PHE A 8 -3.44 5.94 48.53
C PHE A 8 -3.65 6.93 47.37
N ILE A 9 -2.80 7.97 47.32
CA ILE A 9 -2.42 8.60 46.05
C ILE A 9 -1.48 7.61 45.35
N VAL A 10 -2.04 6.78 44.47
CA VAL A 10 -1.29 5.92 43.57
C VAL A 10 -0.57 6.81 42.56
N LEU A 11 0.75 6.86 42.73
CA LEU A 11 1.75 7.40 41.82
C LEU A 11 1.60 6.74 40.43
N SER A 12 0.76 7.31 39.58
CA SER A 12 0.46 6.78 38.23
C SER A 12 1.03 7.67 37.12
N ILE A 13 2.27 8.16 37.27
CA ILE A 13 2.97 8.97 36.24
C ILE A 13 4.30 8.32 35.80
N LEU A 14 4.49 7.01 36.00
CA LEU A 14 5.71 6.32 35.56
C LEU A 14 5.42 5.12 34.65
N GLN A 15 4.68 5.34 33.57
CA GLN A 15 4.73 4.49 32.38
C GLN A 15 4.85 5.27 31.05
N SER A 16 5.45 6.48 31.10
CA SER A 16 5.77 7.23 29.87
C SER A 16 7.27 7.55 29.69
N CYS A 17 8.16 6.80 30.33
CA CYS A 17 9.61 6.91 30.13
C CYS A 17 10.22 5.54 29.81
N ASN A 18 10.26 5.18 28.52
CA ASN A 18 11.29 4.36 27.85
C ASN A 18 10.79 3.74 26.53
N ARG A 19 10.09 4.50 25.68
CA ARG A 19 10.15 4.17 24.24
C ARG A 19 11.47 4.76 23.76
N LYS A 20 12.55 3.96 23.75
CA LYS A 20 13.78 4.35 23.04
C LYS A 20 13.34 4.61 21.60
N GLU A 21 13.38 5.86 21.15
CA GLU A 21 13.24 6.17 19.73
C GLU A 21 14.31 5.35 19.01
N LYS A 22 13.88 4.30 18.30
CA LYS A 22 14.77 3.65 17.34
C LYS A 22 15.12 4.74 16.33
N PRO A 23 16.40 4.95 16.00
CA PRO A 23 16.73 5.86 14.91
C PRO A 23 15.98 5.37 13.67
N LEU A 24 15.08 6.20 13.14
CA LEU A 24 14.38 5.95 11.88
C LEU A 24 15.45 5.78 10.81
N LYS A 25 15.74 4.53 10.47
CA LYS A 25 16.54 4.23 9.29
C LYS A 25 15.60 4.35 8.10
N TYR A 26 15.42 5.57 7.61
CA TYR A 26 14.70 5.81 6.36
C TYR A 26 15.35 4.99 5.25
N VAL A 27 14.61 4.03 4.72
CA VAL A 27 15.03 3.30 3.54
C VAL A 27 14.74 4.20 2.36
N GLU A 28 15.80 4.66 1.69
CA GLU A 28 15.65 5.47 0.49
C GLU A 28 15.08 4.62 -0.65
N ILE A 29 14.22 5.21 -1.48
CA ILE A 29 13.64 4.53 -2.64
C ILE A 29 14.67 4.54 -3.77
N LYS A 30 15.59 3.58 -3.73
CA LYS A 30 16.61 3.32 -4.76
C LYS A 30 16.70 1.85 -5.10
N LYS A 31 17.03 1.56 -6.35
CA LYS A 31 17.07 0.18 -6.87
C LYS A 31 17.95 -0.73 -6.02
N GLU A 32 19.16 -0.29 -5.69
CA GLU A 32 20.14 -1.04 -4.90
C GLU A 32 19.68 -1.38 -3.47
N TYR A 33 18.66 -0.70 -2.94
CA TYR A 33 18.14 -0.95 -1.60
C TYR A 33 16.92 -1.89 -1.58
N GLY A 34 16.31 -2.16 -2.75
CA GLY A 34 15.22 -3.11 -2.84
C GLY A 34 15.71 -4.57 -2.75
N ALA A 35 14.83 -5.47 -2.34
CA ALA A 35 15.07 -6.91 -2.34
C ALA A 35 15.47 -7.41 -3.75
N ASN A 36 16.26 -8.48 -3.83
CA ASN A 36 16.77 -9.01 -5.11
C ASN A 36 15.68 -9.23 -6.16
N LYS A 37 14.52 -9.74 -5.74
CA LYS A 37 13.38 -9.97 -6.64
C LYS A 37 12.74 -8.66 -7.10
N ALA A 38 12.70 -7.64 -6.24
CA ALA A 38 12.28 -6.29 -6.62
C ALA A 38 13.20 -5.72 -7.70
N GLN A 39 14.51 -5.81 -7.52
CA GLN A 39 15.49 -5.30 -8.49
C GLN A 39 15.36 -5.92 -9.89
N GLN A 40 14.90 -7.17 -9.95
CA GLN A 40 14.63 -7.91 -11.18
C GLN A 40 13.31 -7.52 -11.83
N ILE A 41 12.25 -7.36 -11.03
CA ILE A 41 10.89 -7.10 -11.52
C ILE A 41 10.68 -5.61 -11.80
N MET A 42 11.04 -4.74 -10.86
CA MET A 42 10.95 -3.27 -10.96
C MET A 42 12.14 -2.73 -11.78
N ALA A 43 12.24 -3.16 -13.03
CA ALA A 43 13.41 -2.87 -13.86
C ALA A 43 13.46 -1.42 -14.35
N GLU A 44 12.28 -0.82 -14.57
CA GLU A 44 12.12 0.53 -15.11
C GLU A 44 12.51 1.63 -14.12
N LYS A 45 13.03 2.75 -14.63
CA LYS A 45 13.53 3.85 -13.80
C LYS A 45 12.43 4.56 -13.01
N PHE A 46 11.20 4.62 -13.54
CA PHE A 46 10.12 5.39 -12.91
C PHE A 46 9.78 4.83 -11.52
N TYR A 47 9.93 3.54 -11.27
CA TYR A 47 9.73 2.93 -9.95
C TYR A 47 10.52 3.58 -8.82
N TYR A 48 11.65 4.22 -9.15
CA TYR A 48 12.55 4.84 -8.18
C TYR A 48 12.54 6.37 -8.26
N SER A 49 11.60 6.95 -9.01
CA SER A 49 11.43 8.39 -9.11
C SER A 49 10.41 8.87 -8.09
N VAL A 50 10.88 9.55 -7.04
CA VAL A 50 10.03 10.13 -5.99
C VAL A 50 9.32 11.43 -6.42
N ILE A 51 9.49 11.85 -7.68
CA ILE A 51 8.87 13.05 -8.26
C ILE A 51 8.03 12.73 -9.51
N ASP A 52 7.93 11.45 -9.87
CA ASP A 52 7.12 11.01 -10.99
C ASP A 52 5.72 10.68 -10.48
N GLU A 53 4.75 11.57 -10.75
CA GLU A 53 3.37 11.46 -10.26
C GLU A 53 2.69 10.12 -10.58
N PHE A 54 3.14 9.43 -11.65
CA PHE A 54 2.59 8.15 -12.10
C PHE A 54 3.41 6.94 -11.67
N ALA A 55 4.52 7.15 -10.97
CA ALA A 55 5.23 6.09 -10.28
C ALA A 55 4.51 5.70 -8.99
N PRO A 56 4.65 4.44 -8.52
CA PRO A 56 3.97 3.99 -7.30
C PRO A 56 4.39 4.74 -6.04
N PHE A 57 5.52 5.45 -6.03
CA PHE A 57 6.02 6.20 -4.87
C PHE A 57 6.27 7.68 -5.15
N GLY A 58 5.87 8.18 -6.32
CA GLY A 58 6.18 9.54 -6.75
C GLY A 58 5.06 10.56 -6.53
N ASN A 59 3.86 10.12 -6.17
CA ASN A 59 2.80 10.97 -5.62
C ASN A 59 2.72 10.84 -4.09
N ASP A 60 2.09 11.82 -3.43
CA ASP A 60 1.98 11.90 -1.97
C ASP A 60 1.43 10.61 -1.35
N MET A 61 0.33 10.07 -1.88
CA MET A 61 -0.31 8.87 -1.33
C MET A 61 0.59 7.64 -1.41
N GLY A 62 1.30 7.49 -2.53
CA GLY A 62 2.24 6.39 -2.74
C GLY A 62 3.48 6.51 -1.88
N ASN A 63 4.02 7.73 -1.76
CA ASN A 63 5.18 8.03 -0.93
C ASN A 63 4.89 7.79 0.56
N ASP A 64 3.77 8.32 1.06
CA ASP A 64 3.31 8.11 2.44
C ASP A 64 3.10 6.63 2.70
N THR A 65 2.44 5.91 1.79
CA THR A 65 2.22 4.47 1.93
C THR A 65 3.53 3.69 2.06
N PHE A 66 4.57 4.07 1.30
CA PHE A 66 5.88 3.45 1.39
C PHE A 66 6.46 3.56 2.81
N TYR A 67 6.53 4.77 3.36
CA TYR A 67 7.14 5.01 4.66
C TYR A 67 6.27 4.49 5.81
N LEU A 68 4.95 4.72 5.77
CA LEU A 68 4.02 4.22 6.78
C LEU A 68 4.05 2.70 6.88
N TYR A 69 4.10 2.00 5.73
CA TYR A 69 4.22 0.54 5.75
C TYR A 69 5.60 0.07 6.20
N SER A 70 6.66 0.76 5.78
CA SER A 70 8.05 0.47 6.21
C SER A 70 8.22 0.54 7.73
N ASP A 71 7.51 1.46 8.39
CA ASP A 71 7.48 1.55 9.85
C ASP A 71 6.57 0.50 10.46
N TRP A 72 5.34 0.35 9.93
CA TRP A 72 4.35 -0.58 10.45
C TRP A 72 4.86 -2.03 10.47
N ILE A 73 5.55 -2.48 9.42
CA ILE A 73 6.02 -3.86 9.30
C ILE A 73 7.12 -4.23 10.32
N GLN A 74 7.83 -3.25 10.88
CA GLN A 74 8.85 -3.49 11.90
C GLN A 74 8.25 -4.02 13.21
N GLU A 75 7.00 -3.65 13.51
CA GLU A 75 6.26 -4.07 14.71
C GLU A 75 5.20 -5.13 14.39
N ASN A 76 4.86 -5.32 13.10
CA ASN A 76 3.76 -6.16 12.64
C ASN A 76 4.19 -7.21 11.58
N SER A 77 5.44 -7.65 11.61
CA SER A 77 5.99 -8.60 10.61
C SER A 77 5.25 -9.94 10.47
N ASP A 78 4.47 -10.33 11.47
CA ASP A 78 3.62 -11.54 11.48
C ASP A 78 2.16 -11.27 11.06
N LYS A 79 1.80 -9.99 10.84
CA LYS A 79 0.43 -9.58 10.53
C LYS A 79 0.17 -9.55 9.03
N ASN A 80 -1.11 -9.66 8.68
CA ASN A 80 -1.56 -9.53 7.31
C ASN A 80 -1.53 -8.05 6.90
N ALA A 81 -0.87 -7.72 5.79
CA ALA A 81 -0.78 -6.36 5.25
C ALA A 81 -2.14 -5.74 4.89
N LEU A 82 -3.19 -6.55 4.74
CA LEU A 82 -4.57 -6.07 4.60
C LEU A 82 -5.02 -5.27 5.84
N LEU A 83 -4.53 -5.59 7.04
CA LEU A 83 -4.81 -4.81 8.24
C LEU A 83 -4.26 -3.40 8.11
N PHE A 84 -3.00 -3.27 7.69
CA PHE A 84 -2.40 -1.96 7.40
C PHE A 84 -3.22 -1.18 6.37
N LEU A 85 -3.61 -1.82 5.26
CA LEU A 85 -4.41 -1.16 4.22
C LEU A 85 -5.74 -0.64 4.76
N GLN A 86 -6.43 -1.44 5.58
CA GLN A 86 -7.70 -1.06 6.19
C GLN A 86 -7.55 0.08 7.20
N GLU A 87 -6.51 0.05 8.02
CA GLU A 87 -6.18 1.12 8.97
C GLU A 87 -5.83 2.41 8.25
N ASN A 88 -4.96 2.35 7.23
CA ASN A 88 -4.55 3.51 6.45
C ASN A 88 -5.73 4.17 5.72
N LEU A 89 -6.60 3.38 5.08
CA LEU A 89 -7.81 3.92 4.42
C LEU A 89 -8.80 4.52 5.42
N LYS A 90 -8.88 3.97 6.64
CA LYS A 90 -9.73 4.51 7.71
C LYS A 90 -9.23 5.86 8.21
N ASP A 91 -7.91 6.06 8.30
CA ASP A 91 -7.31 7.31 8.74
C ASP A 91 -7.56 8.46 7.74
N LEU A 92 -7.74 8.15 6.45
CA LEU A 92 -8.18 9.11 5.43
C LEU A 92 -9.66 9.50 5.54
N GLY A 93 -10.47 8.67 6.21
CA GLY A 93 -11.86 8.94 6.53
C GLY A 93 -12.82 7.83 6.12
N ASN A 94 -14.03 7.87 6.72
CA ASN A 94 -15.04 6.80 6.59
C ASN A 94 -15.42 6.48 5.14
N ALA A 95 -15.45 7.49 4.25
CA ALA A 95 -15.82 7.28 2.85
C ALA A 95 -14.79 6.39 2.12
N TYR A 96 -13.50 6.55 2.41
CA TYR A 96 -12.42 5.74 1.85
C TYR A 96 -12.49 4.29 2.37
N ALA A 97 -12.70 4.13 3.67
CA ALA A 97 -12.85 2.82 4.31
C ALA A 97 -14.09 2.05 3.84
N SER A 98 -15.14 2.74 3.38
CA SER A 98 -16.37 2.11 2.89
C SER A 98 -16.33 1.66 1.43
N PHE A 99 -15.32 2.05 0.67
CA PHE A 99 -15.22 1.66 -0.75
C PHE A 99 -14.93 0.16 -0.86
N ASP A 100 -15.71 -0.55 -1.69
CA ASP A 100 -15.44 -1.96 -1.98
C ASP A 100 -14.22 -2.08 -2.91
N LEU A 101 -13.07 -2.42 -2.31
CA LEU A 101 -11.79 -2.58 -3.00
C LEU A 101 -11.82 -3.64 -4.11
N ARG A 102 -12.81 -4.55 -4.12
CA ARG A 102 -12.99 -5.58 -5.15
C ARG A 102 -13.86 -5.13 -6.33
N THR A 103 -14.33 -3.88 -6.34
CA THR A 103 -15.05 -3.30 -7.48
C THR A 103 -14.13 -3.33 -8.71
N ASP A 104 -14.43 -4.21 -9.67
CA ASP A 104 -13.65 -4.45 -10.90
C ASP A 104 -14.16 -3.55 -12.05
N ALA A 105 -13.23 -3.06 -12.88
CA ALA A 105 -13.49 -2.27 -14.08
C ALA A 105 -14.33 -2.99 -15.16
N LYS A 106 -14.44 -4.32 -15.11
CA LYS A 106 -15.30 -5.11 -16.03
C LYS A 106 -16.76 -4.71 -15.98
N ASN A 107 -17.26 -4.21 -14.84
CA ASN A 107 -18.60 -3.64 -14.75
C ASN A 107 -18.52 -2.11 -14.66
N ARG A 108 -18.26 -1.48 -15.81
CA ARG A 108 -18.05 -0.02 -15.89
C ARG A 108 -19.19 0.81 -15.29
N ASN A 109 -20.44 0.42 -15.52
CA ASN A 109 -21.60 1.15 -15.00
C ASN A 109 -21.66 1.10 -13.47
N TYR A 110 -21.41 -0.07 -12.89
CA TYR A 110 -21.33 -0.23 -11.44
C TYR A 110 -20.16 0.55 -10.86
N LEU A 111 -18.97 0.45 -11.48
CA LEU A 111 -17.79 1.22 -11.05
C LEU A 111 -18.07 2.73 -11.05
N ILE A 112 -18.66 3.28 -12.11
CA ILE A 112 -19.03 4.71 -12.18
C ILE A 112 -20.01 5.07 -11.04
N GLN A 113 -20.97 4.19 -10.75
CA GLN A 113 -21.92 4.41 -9.66
C GLN A 113 -21.22 4.44 -8.29
N GLU A 114 -20.33 3.48 -8.01
CA GLU A 114 -19.54 3.46 -6.76
C GLU A 114 -18.68 4.72 -6.63
N VAL A 115 -17.97 5.11 -7.70
CA VAL A 115 -17.12 6.31 -7.73
C VAL A 115 -17.95 7.58 -7.50
N SER A 116 -19.18 7.65 -8.01
CA SER A 116 -20.05 8.82 -7.80
C SER A 116 -20.44 9.04 -6.33
N ARG A 117 -20.30 8.02 -5.47
CA ARG A 117 -20.57 8.11 -4.02
C ARG A 117 -19.35 8.53 -3.21
N LEU A 118 -18.15 8.51 -3.81
CA LEU A 118 -16.94 8.96 -3.15
C LEU A 118 -16.88 10.50 -3.11
N PRO A 119 -16.30 11.09 -2.05
CA PRO A 119 -15.98 12.51 -2.05
C PRO A 119 -15.04 12.81 -3.20
N ASP A 120 -15.24 13.91 -3.92
CA ASP A 120 -14.42 14.30 -5.08
C ASP A 120 -14.28 13.20 -6.17
N GLN A 121 -15.18 12.22 -6.16
CA GLN A 121 -15.37 11.19 -7.19
C GLN A 121 -14.07 10.46 -7.55
N TYR A 122 -13.60 10.61 -8.79
CA TYR A 122 -12.38 9.95 -9.27
C TYR A 122 -11.14 10.38 -8.48
N VAL A 123 -11.10 11.61 -7.94
CA VAL A 123 -9.95 12.04 -7.12
C VAL A 123 -9.81 11.17 -5.88
N ALA A 124 -10.90 10.80 -5.21
CA ALA A 124 -10.84 9.86 -4.09
C ALA A 124 -10.56 8.41 -4.53
N LEU A 125 -11.12 7.97 -5.66
CA LEU A 125 -10.78 6.64 -6.20
C LEU A 125 -9.27 6.54 -6.46
N ASN A 126 -8.71 7.56 -7.12
CA ASN A 126 -7.29 7.64 -7.44
C ASN A 126 -6.39 7.59 -6.20
N ARG A 127 -6.82 8.25 -5.11
CA ARG A 127 -6.13 8.15 -3.81
C ARG A 127 -6.15 6.72 -3.26
N ILE A 128 -7.30 6.04 -3.29
CA ILE A 128 -7.45 4.64 -2.86
C ILE A 128 -6.55 3.73 -3.70
N ASP A 129 -6.63 3.86 -5.01
CA ASP A 129 -5.90 3.01 -5.95
C ASP A 129 -4.38 3.25 -5.86
N SER A 130 -3.95 4.50 -5.66
CA SER A 130 -2.54 4.82 -5.45
C SER A 130 -1.97 4.15 -4.19
N ILE A 131 -2.73 4.12 -3.08
CA ILE A 131 -2.31 3.42 -1.85
C ILE A 131 -2.18 1.92 -2.08
N ILE A 132 -3.16 1.30 -2.75
CA ILE A 132 -3.13 -0.15 -2.99
C ILE A 132 -1.95 -0.53 -3.90
N ILE A 133 -1.75 0.22 -4.98
CA ILE A 133 -0.65 -0.01 -5.92
C ILE A 133 0.70 0.21 -5.21
N ALA A 134 0.85 1.32 -4.48
CA ALA A 134 2.06 1.61 -3.72
C ALA A 134 2.34 0.53 -2.69
N LEU A 135 1.34 0.09 -1.92
CA LEU A 135 1.51 -0.97 -0.92
C LEU A 135 2.05 -2.27 -1.55
N ALA A 136 1.51 -2.68 -2.69
CA ALA A 136 2.00 -3.87 -3.40
C ALA A 136 3.47 -3.73 -3.81
N PHE A 137 3.86 -2.58 -4.37
CA PHE A 137 5.26 -2.34 -4.75
C PHE A 137 6.17 -2.10 -3.55
N THR A 138 5.68 -1.57 -2.43
CA THR A 138 6.43 -1.45 -1.18
C THR A 138 6.75 -2.82 -0.61
N GLN A 139 5.77 -3.74 -0.55
CA GLN A 139 6.02 -5.13 -0.14
C GLN A 139 7.05 -5.80 -1.05
N LEU A 140 6.91 -5.63 -2.37
CA LEU A 140 7.88 -6.16 -3.31
C LEU A 140 9.28 -5.57 -3.04
N PHE A 141 9.38 -4.26 -2.87
CA PHE A 141 10.63 -3.55 -2.62
C PHE A 141 11.31 -3.99 -1.32
N LEU A 142 10.59 -4.03 -0.20
CA LEU A 142 11.16 -4.34 1.12
C LEU A 142 11.39 -5.84 1.32
N GLU A 143 10.45 -6.68 0.88
CA GLU A 143 10.39 -8.10 1.23
C GLU A 143 10.68 -9.05 0.06
N GLY A 144 10.67 -8.55 -1.18
CA GLY A 144 10.81 -9.37 -2.39
C GLY A 144 9.58 -10.22 -2.72
N LYS A 145 8.48 -10.05 -1.98
CA LYS A 145 7.22 -10.78 -2.13
C LYS A 145 6.06 -9.83 -1.87
N ILE A 146 4.89 -10.16 -2.40
CA ILE A 146 3.65 -9.41 -2.19
C ILE A 146 2.64 -10.35 -1.56
N ASP A 147 1.89 -9.90 -0.56
CA ASP A 147 0.75 -10.67 -0.07
C ASP A 147 -0.23 -10.95 -1.23
N LYS A 148 -0.78 -12.16 -1.30
CA LYS A 148 -1.64 -12.57 -2.42
C LYS A 148 -2.89 -11.70 -2.51
N GLY A 149 -3.49 -11.34 -1.38
CA GLY A 149 -4.66 -10.47 -1.33
C GLY A 149 -4.31 -9.06 -1.83
N ILE A 150 -3.20 -8.50 -1.36
CA ILE A 150 -2.71 -7.19 -1.81
C ILE A 150 -2.39 -7.18 -3.30
N ASN A 151 -1.74 -8.22 -3.82
CA ASN A 151 -1.43 -8.33 -5.24
C ASN A 151 -2.70 -8.31 -6.11
N ILE A 152 -3.71 -9.12 -5.73
CA ILE A 152 -5.00 -9.13 -6.43
C ILE A 152 -5.65 -7.75 -6.39
N LEU A 153 -5.67 -7.08 -5.24
CA LEU A 153 -6.24 -5.74 -5.12
C LEU A 153 -5.49 -4.71 -5.97
N ALA A 154 -4.16 -4.78 -6.06
CA ALA A 154 -3.36 -3.89 -6.88
C ALA A 154 -3.61 -4.08 -8.38
N GLN A 155 -3.80 -5.32 -8.84
CA GLN A 155 -4.21 -5.57 -10.22
C GLN A 155 -5.59 -4.95 -10.52
N ILE A 156 -6.56 -5.13 -9.61
CA ILE A 156 -7.90 -4.52 -9.76
C ILE A 156 -7.81 -2.98 -9.74
N ALA A 157 -6.99 -2.40 -8.86
CA ALA A 157 -6.74 -0.96 -8.79
C ALA A 157 -6.16 -0.43 -10.10
N ILE A 158 -5.18 -1.12 -10.70
CA ILE A 158 -4.64 -0.73 -12.01
C ILE A 158 -5.72 -0.81 -13.10
N ASP A 159 -6.55 -1.86 -13.11
CA ASP A 159 -7.63 -1.99 -14.09
C ASP A 159 -8.65 -0.85 -13.95
N ARG A 160 -8.96 -0.40 -12.72
CA ARG A 160 -9.80 0.79 -12.47
C ARG A 160 -9.15 2.06 -12.99
N GLU A 161 -7.87 2.28 -12.68
CA GLU A 161 -7.13 3.46 -13.13
C GLU A 161 -7.03 3.54 -14.65
N LEU A 162 -6.85 2.41 -15.34
CA LEU A 162 -6.90 2.33 -16.80
C LEU A 162 -8.29 2.71 -17.35
N ALA A 163 -9.37 2.35 -16.65
CA ALA A 163 -10.74 2.67 -17.06
C ALA A 163 -11.07 4.17 -16.99
N PHE A 164 -10.30 4.94 -16.20
CA PHE A 164 -10.45 6.39 -15.99
C PHE A 164 -9.28 7.20 -16.55
N VAL A 165 -8.40 6.60 -17.37
CA VAL A 165 -7.16 7.26 -17.81
C VAL A 165 -7.38 8.56 -18.58
N GLU A 166 -8.54 8.73 -19.23
CA GLU A 166 -8.95 9.95 -19.92
C GLU A 166 -9.06 11.18 -18.98
N PHE A 167 -9.23 10.96 -17.67
CA PHE A 167 -9.21 12.03 -16.66
C PHE A 167 -7.91 12.86 -16.73
N TRP A 168 -6.80 12.22 -17.10
CA TRP A 168 -5.48 12.81 -17.16
C TRP A 168 -5.17 13.50 -18.49
N LYS A 169 -6.12 13.53 -19.44
CA LYS A 169 -6.02 14.27 -20.71
C LYS A 169 -4.70 13.99 -21.45
N GLU A 170 -3.86 15.00 -21.66
CA GLU A 170 -2.56 14.92 -22.33
C GLU A 170 -1.61 13.90 -21.67
N ASP A 171 -1.69 13.73 -20.36
CA ASP A 171 -0.84 12.82 -19.58
C ASP A 171 -1.39 11.38 -19.54
N GLY A 172 -2.62 11.17 -20.02
CA GLY A 172 -3.28 9.87 -19.98
C GLY A 172 -2.51 8.77 -20.69
N LYS A 173 -1.80 9.09 -21.79
CA LYS A 173 -0.97 8.10 -22.48
C LYS A 173 0.18 7.62 -21.59
N GLU A 174 0.92 8.55 -20.98
CA GLU A 174 2.05 8.21 -20.11
C GLU A 174 1.59 7.41 -18.89
N ARG A 175 0.49 7.83 -18.27
CA ARG A 175 -0.11 7.11 -17.15
C ARG A 175 -0.49 5.68 -17.54
N SER A 176 -1.17 5.52 -18.69
CA SER A 176 -1.55 4.19 -19.21
C SER A 176 -0.34 3.30 -19.44
N ASP A 177 0.71 3.83 -20.06
CA ASP A 177 1.93 3.07 -20.37
C ASP A 177 2.58 2.54 -19.07
N LYS A 178 2.70 3.39 -18.04
CA LYS A 178 3.23 3.00 -16.72
C LYS A 178 2.34 2.01 -15.98
N LEU A 179 1.02 2.21 -15.99
CA LEU A 179 0.05 1.27 -15.42
C LEU A 179 0.16 -0.12 -16.05
N ASN A 180 0.30 -0.19 -17.38
CA ASN A 180 0.46 -1.47 -18.08
C ASN A 180 1.78 -2.18 -17.73
N ILE A 181 2.87 -1.43 -17.56
CA ILE A 181 4.15 -1.97 -17.07
C ILE A 181 3.96 -2.55 -15.66
N MET A 182 3.37 -1.77 -14.75
CA MET A 182 3.09 -2.19 -13.37
C MET A 182 2.22 -3.45 -13.33
N LEU A 183 1.16 -3.52 -14.14
CA LEU A 183 0.28 -4.68 -14.22
C LEU A 183 1.01 -5.94 -14.68
N SER A 184 1.86 -5.80 -15.70
CA SER A 184 2.73 -6.89 -16.18
C SER A 184 3.70 -7.35 -15.08
N ASP A 185 4.29 -6.42 -14.34
CA ASP A 185 5.24 -6.72 -13.28
C ASP A 185 4.60 -7.40 -12.07
N LEU A 186 3.40 -7.00 -11.67
CA LEU A 186 2.63 -7.69 -10.62
C LEU A 186 2.36 -9.15 -10.97
N LYS A 187 2.01 -9.45 -12.24
CA LYS A 187 1.77 -10.82 -12.73
C LYS A 187 3.01 -11.71 -12.68
N LYS A 188 4.21 -11.14 -12.84
CA LYS A 188 5.48 -11.89 -12.70
C LYS A 188 5.72 -12.39 -11.27
N THR A 189 5.13 -11.73 -10.27
CA THR A 189 5.32 -12.13 -8.86
C THR A 189 4.53 -13.39 -8.48
N GLU A 190 3.43 -13.71 -9.20
CA GLU A 190 2.57 -14.87 -8.93
C GLU A 190 3.23 -16.20 -9.35
N GLY A 191 4.05 -16.18 -10.41
CA GLY A 191 4.62 -17.38 -11.05
C GLY A 191 5.78 -18.08 -10.31
N THR A 192 6.10 -17.66 -9.09
CA THR A 192 7.27 -18.15 -8.34
C THR A 192 6.93 -18.90 -7.05
N SER A 193 5.66 -18.93 -6.63
CA SER A 193 5.26 -19.68 -5.43
C SER A 193 5.10 -21.20 -5.64
N SER A 194 5.28 -21.72 -6.86
CA SER A 194 5.02 -23.12 -7.20
C SER A 194 6.26 -23.97 -7.54
N ARG A 195 7.48 -23.41 -7.47
CA ARG A 195 8.71 -24.15 -7.85
C ARG A 195 9.58 -24.65 -6.69
N ASP A 196 9.28 -24.31 -5.44
CA ASP A 196 10.17 -24.64 -4.31
C ASP A 196 9.71 -25.83 -3.44
N ASN A 197 8.65 -26.55 -3.81
CA ASN A 197 8.15 -27.71 -3.04
C ASN A 197 8.55 -29.09 -3.60
N ASN A 198 9.60 -29.17 -4.44
CA ASN A 198 10.00 -30.46 -5.01
C ASN A 198 11.52 -30.66 -5.06
N SER A 199 12.22 -30.48 -3.93
CA SER A 199 13.50 -31.15 -3.70
C SER A 199 13.77 -31.37 -2.21
N SER A 200 13.10 -32.35 -1.61
CA SER A 200 13.63 -33.15 -0.49
C SER A 200 12.65 -34.27 -0.15
N THR A 201 12.61 -35.30 -0.99
CA THR A 201 12.28 -36.67 -0.59
C THR A 201 12.57 -37.62 -1.77
N LYS A 202 13.82 -38.03 -1.90
CA LYS A 202 14.27 -39.42 -2.01
C LYS A 202 15.77 -39.48 -2.32
#